data_AF-A0AA38XN57-F1
#
_entry.id   AF-A0AA38XN57-F1
#
_cell.length_a   1.000
_cell.length_b   1.000
_cell.length_c   1.000
_cell.angle_alpha   90.00
_cell.angle_beta   90.00
_cell.angle_gamma   90.00
#
_symmetry.space_group_name_H-M   'P 1'
#
loop_
_entity.id
_entity.type
_entity.pdbx_description
1 polymer ?
#
loop_
_entity_poly.entity_id
_entity_poly.type
_entity_poly.pdbx_seq_one_letter_code
_entity_poly.pdbx_strand_id
1 'polypeptide(L)'
;MPWRLSRLHAAPRAQWRPSQDKFTTRQLRPGPRYRSTSSQHQIDNQTNQLNRPNYNPNNEESLSDLGHKIVSDYAHLRPKYEIPKLPIVLAHGLLGFDELHLLPGNFLPGIAYWRGIREAYESHGIPCITTAVPRTASISERAQVLMDQISSKLPTSKDGKGREVNIIAHSMGGLDARYMISRLCPSPDLFRIRSLTTIATPHRGSSAADMLFRDIGPDLLPHIYRLLSRMKIDYGAFSQLTTKYMYEHFNRVVPNHPEVKYFSYGASATPHLFSAFRISHGLMDVIEGPNDGLVSVRSSKWGEYRGTLMGITHLDLINWTNRIKLLAGRLGLIEQTFNAQAFYLAVAEGLAKEGF
;
A
#
# COMPACT_ATOMS: atom_id res chain seq x y z
N MET A 1 -22.82 -17.85 53.73
CA MET A 1 -24.23 -17.60 54.08
C MET A 1 -24.44 -16.09 54.21
N PRO A 2 -25.57 -15.54 53.70
CA PRO A 2 -25.63 -14.17 53.23
C PRO A 2 -26.51 -13.24 54.10
N TRP A 3 -26.23 -11.95 54.05
CA TRP A 3 -27.15 -10.91 54.53
C TRP A 3 -28.01 -10.41 53.37
N ARG A 4 -29.32 -10.51 53.55
CA ARG A 4 -30.40 -9.97 52.71
C ARG A 4 -30.71 -8.53 53.10
N LEU A 5 -31.18 -7.73 52.13
CA LEU A 5 -32.23 -6.69 52.18
C LEU A 5 -32.19 -6.00 50.78
N SER A 6 -33.22 -5.52 50.10
CA SER A 6 -34.67 -5.73 50.08
C SER A 6 -35.17 -5.08 48.78
N ARG A 7 -36.18 -5.67 48.15
CA ARG A 7 -36.89 -5.15 46.97
C ARG A 7 -37.64 -3.85 47.29
N LEU A 8 -37.66 -2.88 46.37
CA LEU A 8 -38.81 -1.99 46.18
C LEU A 8 -39.02 -1.65 44.69
N HIS A 9 -40.15 -2.12 44.19
CA HIS A 9 -41.11 -1.58 43.23
C HIS A 9 -40.70 -0.92 41.89
N ALA A 10 -41.24 -1.53 40.84
CA ALA A 10 -41.41 -1.01 39.50
C ALA A 10 -42.80 -0.37 39.31
N ALA A 11 -42.90 0.43 38.22
CA ALA A 11 -44.06 0.88 37.44
C ALA A 11 -44.51 2.35 37.66
N PRO A 12 -45.10 3.03 36.65
CA PRO A 12 -45.65 2.47 35.41
C PRO A 12 -45.24 3.13 34.08
N ARG A 13 -45.45 2.31 33.04
CA ARG A 13 -45.46 2.61 31.60
C ARG A 13 -46.51 3.68 31.27
N ALA A 14 -46.12 4.70 30.53
CA ALA A 14 -47.05 5.58 29.83
C ALA A 14 -47.50 4.91 28.51
N GLN A 15 -48.80 4.60 28.43
CA GLN A 15 -49.49 4.17 27.22
C GLN A 15 -49.75 5.39 26.33
N TRP A 16 -49.30 5.32 25.08
CA TRP A 16 -49.70 6.26 24.03
C TRP A 16 -50.73 5.57 23.14
N ARG A 17 -51.93 6.14 23.02
CA ARG A 17 -52.96 5.74 22.06
C ARG A 17 -53.34 6.96 21.19
N PRO A 18 -53.76 6.73 19.94
CA PRO A 18 -53.67 7.70 18.86
C PRO A 18 -54.93 8.56 18.73
N SER A 19 -54.78 9.85 18.41
CA SER A 19 -55.88 10.70 17.97
C SER A 19 -56.00 10.66 16.44
N GLN A 20 -57.16 10.21 15.98
CA GLN A 20 -57.66 10.46 14.64
C GLN A 20 -58.24 11.87 14.59
N ASP A 21 -57.87 12.67 13.60
CA ASP A 21 -58.76 13.71 13.10
C ASP A 21 -58.54 14.00 11.60
N LYS A 22 -59.56 13.60 10.84
CA LYS A 22 -60.29 14.34 9.80
C LYS A 22 -59.50 14.97 8.65
N PHE A 23 -59.66 14.29 7.51
CA PHE A 23 -59.58 14.81 6.16
C PHE A 23 -60.44 16.08 5.95
N THR A 24 -59.84 17.12 5.38
CA THR A 24 -60.57 18.09 4.56
C THR A 24 -59.72 18.47 3.35
N THR A 25 -60.29 18.22 2.19
CA THR A 25 -59.69 18.28 0.86
C THR A 25 -59.59 19.73 0.39
N ARG A 26 -58.38 20.25 0.18
CA ARG A 26 -58.16 21.50 -0.58
C ARG A 26 -57.34 21.17 -1.82
N GLN A 27 -58.01 21.20 -2.97
CA GLN A 27 -57.41 20.97 -4.29
C GLN A 27 -56.39 22.07 -4.59
N LEU A 28 -55.12 21.69 -4.74
CA LEU A 28 -54.07 22.51 -5.35
C LEU A 28 -53.68 21.86 -6.69
N ARG A 29 -53.70 22.68 -7.74
CA ARG A 29 -53.34 22.29 -9.12
C ARG A 29 -51.86 21.90 -9.20
N PRO A 30 -51.46 20.90 -10.01
CA PRO A 30 -50.07 20.48 -10.11
C PRO A 30 -49.26 21.44 -11.00
N GLY A 31 -48.21 22.02 -10.43
CA GLY A 31 -47.09 22.60 -11.18
C GLY A 31 -46.19 21.51 -11.78
N PRO A 32 -45.32 21.85 -12.75
CA PRO A 32 -44.58 20.87 -13.53
C PRO A 32 -43.61 20.06 -12.65
N ARG A 33 -43.66 18.73 -12.81
CA ARG A 33 -42.78 17.78 -12.12
C ARG A 33 -41.33 17.99 -12.56
N TYR A 34 -40.51 18.57 -11.68
CA TYR A 34 -39.07 18.32 -11.72
C TYR A 34 -38.83 16.87 -11.27
N ARG A 35 -38.32 16.04 -12.19
CA ARG A 35 -37.81 14.71 -11.89
C ARG A 35 -36.56 14.88 -11.03
N SER A 36 -36.71 14.76 -9.71
CA SER A 36 -35.57 14.70 -8.80
C SER A 36 -34.92 13.32 -8.89
N THR A 37 -33.61 13.35 -9.00
CA THR A 37 -32.66 12.26 -9.17
C THR A 37 -32.55 11.39 -7.91
N SER A 38 -33.52 10.49 -7.68
CA SER A 38 -33.40 9.41 -6.69
C SER A 38 -32.79 8.14 -7.26
N SER A 39 -32.81 7.98 -8.59
CA SER A 39 -32.24 6.82 -9.28
C SER A 39 -30.71 6.89 -9.42
N GLN A 40 -30.11 8.07 -9.58
CA GLN A 40 -28.65 8.20 -9.69
C GLN A 40 -27.96 7.81 -8.37
N HIS A 41 -28.43 8.31 -7.22
CA HIS A 41 -27.84 7.98 -5.91
C HIS A 41 -28.05 6.53 -5.47
N GLN A 42 -29.11 5.86 -5.94
CA GLN A 42 -29.31 4.42 -5.68
C GLN A 42 -28.47 3.54 -6.61
N ILE A 43 -28.29 3.95 -7.88
CA ILE A 43 -27.43 3.26 -8.84
C ILE A 43 -25.96 3.42 -8.42
N ASP A 44 -25.52 4.62 -8.03
CA ASP A 44 -24.15 4.91 -7.59
C ASP A 44 -23.78 4.19 -6.27
N ASN A 45 -24.75 3.96 -5.37
CA ASN A 45 -24.54 3.14 -4.17
C ASN A 45 -24.58 1.64 -4.44
N GLN A 46 -25.31 1.17 -5.46
CA GLN A 46 -25.29 -0.24 -5.86
C GLN A 46 -24.01 -0.61 -6.63
N THR A 47 -23.51 0.25 -7.53
CA THR A 47 -22.22 0.02 -8.21
C THR A 47 -21.03 0.11 -7.25
N ASN A 48 -21.07 0.95 -6.21
CA ASN A 48 -20.03 1.00 -5.18
C ASN A 48 -20.05 -0.21 -4.21
N GLN A 49 -21.17 -0.92 -4.08
CA GLN A 49 -21.22 -2.16 -3.29
C GLN A 49 -20.84 -3.40 -4.11
N LEU A 50 -21.12 -3.42 -5.42
CA LEU A 50 -20.86 -4.57 -6.31
C LEU A 50 -19.38 -4.72 -6.74
N ASN A 51 -18.55 -3.68 -6.57
CA ASN A 51 -17.13 -3.68 -6.94
C ASN A 51 -16.15 -3.83 -5.76
N ARG A 52 -16.62 -4.17 -4.55
CA ARG A 52 -15.69 -4.52 -3.47
C ARG A 52 -15.21 -5.96 -3.68
N PRO A 53 -13.93 -6.21 -4.06
CA PRO A 53 -13.43 -7.57 -4.10
C PRO A 53 -13.63 -8.19 -2.72
N ASN A 54 -14.13 -9.42 -2.70
CA ASN A 54 -14.43 -10.19 -1.49
C ASN A 54 -13.11 -10.66 -0.84
N TYR A 55 -12.28 -9.70 -0.43
CA TYR A 55 -11.04 -9.95 0.28
C TYR A 55 -11.40 -10.21 1.74
N ASN A 56 -11.15 -11.44 2.18
CA ASN A 56 -11.15 -11.78 3.60
C ASN A 56 -9.71 -12.16 3.98
N PRO A 57 -9.01 -11.37 4.81
CA PRO A 57 -7.63 -11.66 5.20
C PRO A 57 -7.44 -13.04 5.85
N ASN A 58 -8.54 -13.63 6.36
CA ASN A 58 -8.58 -14.92 7.04
C ASN A 58 -9.03 -16.08 6.12
N ASN A 59 -9.33 -15.83 4.84
CA ASN A 59 -9.69 -16.87 3.88
C ASN A 59 -8.62 -16.98 2.78
N GLU A 60 -7.87 -18.08 2.76
CA GLU A 60 -6.83 -18.33 1.75
C GLU A 60 -7.35 -18.34 0.31
N GLU A 61 -8.58 -18.79 0.08
CA GLU A 61 -9.18 -18.81 -1.26
C GLU A 61 -9.42 -17.39 -1.79
N SER A 62 -9.62 -16.39 -0.91
CA SER A 62 -9.74 -14.98 -1.32
C SER A 62 -8.40 -14.35 -1.71
N LEU A 63 -7.28 -15.03 -1.43
CA LEU A 63 -5.95 -14.54 -1.73
C LEU A 63 -5.54 -14.82 -3.17
N SER A 64 -6.08 -15.86 -3.82
CA SER A 64 -5.73 -16.22 -5.20
C SER A 64 -6.42 -15.37 -6.27
N ASP A 65 -7.53 -14.70 -5.96
CA ASP A 65 -8.18 -13.76 -6.87
C ASP A 65 -7.29 -12.54 -7.18
N LEU A 66 -7.46 -11.90 -8.33
CA LEU A 66 -6.76 -10.66 -8.67
C LEU A 66 -7.43 -9.41 -8.06
N GLY A 67 -8.64 -9.55 -7.50
CA GLY A 67 -9.43 -8.42 -7.04
C GLY A 67 -9.75 -7.46 -8.18
N HIS A 68 -9.89 -6.17 -7.86
CA HIS A 68 -10.10 -5.14 -8.87
C HIS A 68 -8.85 -5.02 -9.76
N LYS A 69 -8.98 -5.32 -11.06
CA LYS A 69 -7.89 -5.23 -12.04
C LYS A 69 -7.79 -3.82 -12.58
N ILE A 70 -6.65 -3.19 -12.36
CA ILE A 70 -6.34 -1.84 -12.81
C ILE A 70 -5.42 -1.96 -14.02
N VAL A 71 -5.91 -1.56 -15.20
CA VAL A 71 -5.19 -1.76 -16.47
C VAL A 71 -4.59 -0.47 -17.00
N SER A 72 -5.39 0.60 -17.08
CA SER A 72 -4.98 1.87 -17.69
C SER A 72 -5.44 3.10 -16.92
N ASP A 73 -6.05 2.93 -15.74
CA ASP A 73 -6.61 4.00 -14.92
C ASP A 73 -5.56 5.06 -14.55
N TYR A 74 -4.29 4.66 -14.52
CA TYR A 74 -3.14 5.50 -14.21
C TYR A 74 -2.18 5.65 -15.39
N ALA A 75 -2.66 5.48 -16.62
CA ALA A 75 -1.85 5.68 -17.83
C ALA A 75 -1.35 7.13 -17.94
N HIS A 76 -2.14 8.10 -17.49
CA HIS A 76 -1.88 9.52 -17.68
C HIS A 76 -2.10 10.33 -16.40
N LEU A 77 -1.35 11.43 -16.28
CA LEU A 77 -1.57 12.43 -15.24
C LEU A 77 -2.90 13.14 -15.50
N ARG A 78 -3.72 13.27 -14.45
CA ARG A 78 -4.93 14.09 -14.48
C ARG A 78 -4.58 15.55 -14.19
N PRO A 79 -5.37 16.51 -14.69
CA PRO A 79 -5.13 17.94 -14.45
C PRO A 79 -5.30 18.36 -12.99
N LYS A 80 -6.02 17.58 -12.19
CA LYS A 80 -6.27 17.87 -10.77
C LYS A 80 -6.34 16.57 -9.97
N TYR A 81 -5.75 16.62 -8.76
CA TYR A 81 -5.85 15.59 -7.73
C TYR A 81 -6.29 16.25 -6.42
N GLU A 82 -7.10 15.56 -5.63
CA GLU A 82 -7.34 15.99 -4.24
C GLU A 82 -6.10 15.70 -3.37
N ILE A 83 -5.80 16.61 -2.46
CA ILE A 83 -4.57 16.60 -1.65
C ILE A 83 -4.92 16.10 -0.24
N PRO A 84 -4.18 15.11 0.31
CA PRO A 84 -4.40 14.65 1.67
C PRO A 84 -4.03 15.75 2.69
N LYS A 85 -4.74 15.77 3.82
CA LYS A 85 -4.53 16.72 4.91
C LYS A 85 -3.23 16.45 5.66
N LEU A 86 -2.84 15.19 5.76
CA LEU A 86 -1.66 14.74 6.47
C LEU A 86 -0.48 14.53 5.50
N PRO A 87 0.76 14.84 5.95
CA PRO A 87 1.96 14.56 5.17
C PRO A 87 2.10 13.06 4.88
N ILE A 88 2.75 12.76 3.75
CA ILE A 88 3.06 11.39 3.33
C ILE A 88 4.53 11.07 3.59
N VAL A 89 4.78 9.93 4.21
CA VAL A 89 6.09 9.30 4.30
C VAL A 89 6.21 8.25 3.20
N LEU A 90 7.25 8.37 2.37
CA LEU A 90 7.62 7.37 1.38
C LEU A 90 8.68 6.42 1.95
N ALA A 91 8.31 5.15 2.15
CA ALA A 91 9.16 4.10 2.70
C ALA A 91 9.58 3.08 1.63
N HIS A 92 10.87 3.05 1.28
CA HIS A 92 11.39 2.22 0.19
C HIS A 92 11.67 0.77 0.61
N GLY A 93 11.73 -0.12 -0.39
CA GLY A 93 12.03 -1.54 -0.20
C GLY A 93 13.51 -1.92 -0.14
N LEU A 94 13.77 -3.23 -0.30
CA LEU A 94 15.10 -3.83 -0.33
C LEU A 94 15.94 -3.22 -1.48
N LEU A 95 17.23 -3.00 -1.24
CA LEU A 95 18.15 -2.31 -2.16
C LEU A 95 17.81 -0.86 -2.51
N GLY A 96 16.84 -0.24 -1.82
CA GLY A 96 16.57 1.18 -2.01
C GLY A 96 17.75 2.05 -1.56
N PHE A 97 18.09 3.03 -2.39
CA PHE A 97 19.07 4.08 -2.17
C PHE A 97 18.36 5.42 -2.33
N ASP A 98 18.72 6.41 -1.53
CA ASP A 98 18.24 7.78 -1.78
C ASP A 98 18.74 8.27 -3.15
N GLU A 99 19.99 7.95 -3.52
CA GLU A 99 20.58 8.17 -4.84
C GLU A 99 21.59 7.06 -5.21
N LEU A 100 21.45 6.43 -6.39
CA LEU A 100 22.47 5.53 -6.95
C LEU A 100 23.27 6.28 -8.01
N HIS A 101 24.57 6.46 -7.76
CA HIS A 101 25.51 6.92 -8.77
C HIS A 101 26.02 5.70 -9.55
N LEU A 102 25.67 5.60 -10.83
CA LEU A 102 26.05 4.48 -11.71
C LEU A 102 27.52 4.52 -12.15
N LEU A 103 28.22 5.63 -11.95
CA LEU A 103 29.63 5.83 -12.31
C LEU A 103 30.40 6.41 -11.11
N PRO A 104 31.71 6.09 -10.96
CA PRO A 104 32.56 6.77 -9.98
C PRO A 104 32.68 8.26 -10.32
N GLY A 105 32.39 9.12 -9.35
CA GLY A 105 32.43 10.57 -9.48
C GLY A 105 31.05 11.21 -9.71
N ASN A 106 30.86 12.42 -9.20
CA ASN A 106 29.59 13.17 -9.21
C ASN A 106 29.24 13.75 -10.61
N PHE A 107 29.71 13.13 -11.69
CA PHE A 107 29.54 13.64 -13.05
C PHE A 107 28.13 13.44 -13.61
N LEU A 108 27.34 12.52 -13.03
CA LEU A 108 25.92 12.33 -13.35
C LEU A 108 25.07 12.42 -12.08
N PRO A 109 23.86 13.02 -12.16
CA PRO A 109 22.95 13.09 -11.03
C PRO A 109 22.60 11.68 -10.53
N GLY A 110 22.56 11.53 -9.21
CA GLY A 110 22.20 10.28 -8.57
C GLY A 110 20.77 9.88 -8.94
N ILE A 111 20.55 8.58 -9.03
CA ILE A 111 19.24 8.06 -9.40
C ILE A 111 18.42 7.87 -8.13
N ALA A 112 17.33 8.62 -7.96
CA ALA A 112 16.44 8.45 -6.81
C ALA A 112 15.65 7.14 -6.86
N TYR A 113 15.31 6.57 -5.71
CA TYR A 113 14.37 5.43 -5.62
C TYR A 113 12.99 5.83 -6.15
N TRP A 114 12.46 6.95 -5.68
CA TRP A 114 11.14 7.50 -6.00
C TRP A 114 11.18 8.42 -7.23
N ARG A 115 11.63 7.91 -8.38
CA ARG A 115 11.94 8.76 -9.56
C ARG A 115 10.73 9.57 -10.04
N GLY A 116 10.76 10.90 -9.86
CA GLY A 116 9.69 11.79 -10.30
C GLY A 116 8.44 11.76 -9.41
N ILE A 117 8.35 10.84 -8.44
CA ILE A 117 7.20 10.70 -7.56
C ILE A 117 7.23 11.77 -6.47
N ARG A 118 8.41 12.03 -5.90
CA ARG A 118 8.59 13.10 -4.92
C ARG A 118 8.29 14.47 -5.55
N GLU A 119 8.81 14.70 -6.75
CA GLU A 119 8.62 15.92 -7.52
C GLU A 119 7.14 16.09 -7.94
N ALA A 120 6.45 15.00 -8.27
CA ALA A 120 5.02 15.00 -8.52
C ALA A 120 4.23 15.42 -7.27
N TYR A 121 4.59 14.93 -6.09
CA TYR A 121 3.97 15.35 -4.82
C TYR A 121 4.25 16.82 -4.50
N GLU A 122 5.50 17.26 -4.60
CA GLU A 122 5.90 18.64 -4.33
C GLU A 122 5.19 19.63 -5.27
N SER A 123 5.12 19.32 -6.57
CA SER A 123 4.41 20.16 -7.56
C SER A 123 2.90 20.23 -7.35
N HIS A 124 2.30 19.25 -6.67
CA HIS A 124 0.89 19.23 -6.30
C HIS A 124 0.64 19.70 -4.85
N GLY A 125 1.66 20.22 -4.16
CA GLY A 125 1.52 20.74 -2.80
C GLY A 125 1.30 19.66 -1.74
N ILE A 126 1.66 18.41 -2.00
CA ILE A 126 1.58 17.29 -1.06
C ILE A 126 2.88 17.25 -0.23
N PRO A 127 2.84 17.51 1.10
CA PRO A 127 4.04 17.43 1.92
C PRO A 127 4.55 16.00 1.99
N CYS A 128 5.80 15.79 1.57
CA CYS A 128 6.38 14.46 1.43
C CYS A 128 7.71 14.33 2.19
N ILE A 129 7.83 13.26 2.99
CA ILE A 129 9.07 12.87 3.67
C ILE A 129 9.58 11.60 2.99
N THR A 130 10.78 11.65 2.42
CA THR A 130 11.48 10.45 1.94
C THR A 130 12.40 9.92 3.03
N THR A 131 12.43 8.60 3.18
CA THR A 131 13.31 7.92 4.13
C THR A 131 14.32 7.03 3.42
N ALA A 132 15.51 6.88 3.98
CA ALA A 132 16.57 5.99 3.52
C ALA A 132 16.97 5.01 4.62
N VAL A 133 16.54 3.77 4.47
CA VAL A 133 16.87 2.69 5.42
C VAL A 133 18.00 1.82 4.87
N PRO A 134 18.76 1.10 5.72
CA PRO A 134 19.89 0.30 5.26
C PRO A 134 19.46 -0.74 4.22
N ARG A 135 20.23 -0.86 3.14
CA ARG A 135 19.89 -1.66 1.95
C ARG A 135 19.63 -3.14 2.22
N THR A 136 20.20 -3.67 3.31
CA THR A 136 20.32 -5.11 3.57
C THR A 136 20.22 -5.50 5.03
N ALA A 137 19.79 -4.57 5.89
CA ALA A 137 19.60 -4.89 7.29
C ALA A 137 18.29 -5.68 7.49
N SER A 138 18.12 -6.24 8.68
CA SER A 138 16.86 -6.89 9.07
C SER A 138 15.69 -5.90 9.06
N ILE A 139 14.47 -6.41 8.98
CA ILE A 139 13.23 -5.63 9.05
C ILE A 139 13.19 -4.81 10.35
N SER A 140 13.66 -5.36 11.47
CA SER A 140 13.70 -4.65 12.75
C SER A 140 14.66 -3.47 12.76
N GLU A 141 15.86 -3.64 12.19
CA GLU A 141 16.85 -2.56 12.11
C GLU A 141 16.40 -1.47 11.12
N ARG A 142 15.85 -1.89 9.97
CA ARG A 142 15.27 -0.96 8.98
C ARG A 142 14.09 -0.18 9.57
N ALA A 143 13.22 -0.84 10.32
CA ALA A 143 12.10 -0.20 11.00
C ALA A 143 12.55 0.83 12.04
N GLN A 144 13.65 0.57 12.76
CA GLN A 144 14.20 1.55 13.71
C GLN A 144 14.71 2.79 12.96
N VAL A 145 15.48 2.61 11.89
CA VAL A 145 15.96 3.73 11.07
C VAL A 145 14.79 4.50 10.43
N LEU A 146 13.73 3.79 9.99
CA LEU A 146 12.51 4.41 9.49
C LEU A 146 11.87 5.32 10.55
N MET A 147 11.71 4.83 11.78
CA MET A 147 11.17 5.59 12.90
C MET A 147 12.00 6.83 13.22
N ASP A 148 13.33 6.68 13.29
CA ASP A 148 14.26 7.77 13.60
C ASP A 148 14.23 8.86 12.53
N GLN A 149 14.11 8.47 11.25
CA GLN A 149 14.01 9.42 10.15
C GLN A 149 12.67 10.14 10.07
N ILE A 150 11.56 9.45 10.36
CA ILE A 150 10.26 10.13 10.45
C ILE A 150 10.30 11.14 11.58
N SER A 151 10.77 10.73 12.77
CA SER A 151 10.90 11.60 13.94
C SER A 151 11.74 12.85 13.66
N SER A 152 12.91 12.69 13.03
CA SER A 152 13.82 13.81 12.77
C SER A 152 13.36 14.75 11.65
N LYS A 153 12.67 14.22 10.62
CA LYS A 153 12.23 15.01 9.46
C LYS A 153 10.83 15.60 9.62
N LEU A 154 10.02 15.06 10.53
CA LEU A 154 8.68 15.56 10.79
C LEU A 154 8.75 16.73 11.79
N PRO A 155 8.34 17.94 11.40
CA PRO A 155 8.39 19.07 12.31
C PRO A 155 7.43 18.87 13.48
N THR A 156 7.84 19.21 14.70
CA THR A 156 6.94 19.24 15.85
C THR A 156 5.76 20.17 15.57
N SER A 157 4.57 19.86 16.11
CA SER A 157 3.47 20.84 16.08
C SER A 157 3.80 22.04 16.96
N LYS A 158 3.12 23.17 16.72
CA LYS A 158 3.31 24.40 17.52
C LYS A 158 3.01 24.19 19.01
N ASP A 159 2.17 23.20 19.32
CA ASP A 159 1.72 22.90 20.67
C ASP A 159 2.59 21.82 21.35
N GLY A 160 3.75 21.50 20.77
CA GLY A 160 4.67 20.49 21.29
C GLY A 160 4.24 19.04 21.09
N LYS A 161 3.10 18.81 20.41
CA LYS A 161 2.57 17.46 20.15
C LYS A 161 3.14 16.85 18.86
N GLY A 162 3.27 15.54 18.86
CA GLY A 162 3.59 14.75 17.67
C GLY A 162 2.55 14.94 16.56
N ARG A 163 3.01 15.04 15.32
CA ARG A 163 2.13 15.20 14.16
C ARG A 163 1.63 13.86 13.65
N GLU A 164 0.49 13.91 12.97
CA GLU A 164 -0.09 12.77 12.29
C GLU A 164 0.46 12.65 10.87
N VAL A 165 0.73 11.43 10.41
CA VAL A 165 1.28 11.15 9.08
C VAL A 165 0.65 9.92 8.44
N ASN A 166 0.68 9.87 7.11
CA ASN A 166 0.37 8.69 6.31
C ASN A 166 1.66 8.05 5.79
N ILE A 167 1.73 6.72 5.70
CA ILE A 167 2.85 6.02 5.08
C ILE A 167 2.40 5.40 3.76
N ILE A 168 3.14 5.63 2.69
CA ILE A 168 3.07 4.85 1.45
C ILE A 168 4.39 4.10 1.32
N ALA A 169 4.31 2.78 1.31
CA ALA A 169 5.47 1.91 1.36
C ALA A 169 5.50 0.96 0.16
N HIS A 170 6.69 0.75 -0.41
CA HIS A 170 6.87 -0.18 -1.52
C HIS A 170 7.69 -1.39 -1.09
N SER A 171 7.30 -2.59 -1.54
CA SER A 171 8.07 -3.82 -1.34
C SER A 171 8.37 -4.06 0.15
N MET A 172 9.63 -4.35 0.52
CA MET A 172 10.06 -4.55 1.91
C MET A 172 9.76 -3.36 2.84
N GLY A 173 9.62 -2.13 2.31
CA GLY A 173 9.29 -0.95 3.12
C GLY A 173 7.95 -1.07 3.84
N GLY A 174 7.01 -1.86 3.28
CA GLY A 174 5.74 -2.13 3.94
C GLY A 174 5.89 -3.06 5.15
N LEU A 175 6.89 -3.95 5.15
CA LEU A 175 7.23 -4.78 6.29
C LEU A 175 7.92 -3.95 7.38
N ASP A 176 8.85 -3.07 6.98
CA ASP A 176 9.51 -2.13 7.89
C ASP A 176 8.47 -1.25 8.62
N ALA A 177 7.52 -0.68 7.87
CA ALA A 177 6.45 0.13 8.42
C ALA A 177 5.53 -0.67 9.37
N ARG A 178 5.14 -1.89 8.99
CA ARG A 178 4.35 -2.77 9.88
C ARG A 178 5.09 -3.09 11.17
N TYR A 179 6.37 -3.43 11.09
CA TYR A 179 7.19 -3.72 12.26
C TYR A 179 7.32 -2.49 13.16
N MET A 180 7.61 -1.32 12.58
CA MET A 180 7.66 -0.05 13.32
C MET A 180 6.35 0.21 14.07
N ILE A 181 5.22 0.12 13.37
CA ILE A 181 3.89 0.40 13.94
C ILE A 181 3.55 -0.58 15.08
N SER A 182 3.84 -1.87 14.92
CA SER A 182 3.38 -2.91 15.84
C SER A 182 4.37 -3.30 16.93
N ARG A 183 5.68 -3.14 16.70
CA ARG A 183 6.74 -3.62 17.61
C ARG A 183 7.51 -2.48 18.24
N LEU A 184 7.84 -1.45 17.46
CA LEU A 184 8.49 -0.26 17.99
C LEU A 184 7.49 0.70 18.64
N CYS A 185 6.24 0.69 18.16
CA CYS A 185 5.10 1.40 18.73
C CYS A 185 5.46 2.86 19.06
N PRO A 186 5.75 3.70 18.05
CA PRO A 186 6.21 5.06 18.27
C PRO A 186 5.27 5.82 19.20
N SER A 187 5.83 6.50 20.21
CA SER A 187 5.04 7.29 21.14
C SER A 187 4.22 8.33 20.37
N PRO A 188 2.95 8.54 20.70
CA PRO A 188 2.15 9.53 20.03
C PRO A 188 2.63 10.98 20.18
N ASP A 189 3.50 11.25 21.16
CA ASP A 189 4.16 12.55 21.33
C ASP A 189 5.28 12.76 20.29
N LEU A 190 5.81 11.67 19.72
CA LEU A 190 6.78 11.71 18.62
C LEU A 190 6.05 11.98 17.30
N PHE A 191 5.16 11.06 16.94
CA PHE A 191 4.25 11.17 15.80
C PHE A 191 3.18 10.08 15.87
N ARG A 192 2.09 10.24 15.11
CA ARG A 192 1.04 9.23 14.97
C ARG A 192 0.91 8.78 13.53
N ILE A 193 0.94 7.47 13.30
CA ILE A 193 0.61 6.91 11.99
C ILE A 193 -0.90 6.79 11.88
N ARG A 194 -1.50 7.34 10.82
CA ARG A 194 -2.96 7.26 10.59
C ARG A 194 -3.32 6.22 9.53
N SER A 195 -2.45 6.06 8.54
CA SER A 195 -2.59 5.02 7.52
C SER A 195 -1.24 4.45 7.09
N LEU A 196 -1.28 3.20 6.64
CA LEU A 196 -0.22 2.53 5.90
C LEU A 196 -0.81 1.97 4.60
N THR A 197 -0.35 2.50 3.47
CA THR A 197 -0.61 1.92 2.14
C THR A 197 0.62 1.16 1.67
N THR A 198 0.48 -0.14 1.44
CA THR A 198 1.56 -0.98 0.89
C THR A 198 1.37 -1.22 -0.60
N ILE A 199 2.47 -1.21 -1.35
CA ILE A 199 2.49 -1.40 -2.80
C ILE A 199 3.47 -2.54 -3.08
N ALA A 200 2.94 -3.66 -3.57
CA ALA A 200 3.70 -4.88 -3.85
C ALA A 200 4.57 -5.36 -2.67
N THR A 201 4.10 -5.22 -1.44
CA THR A 201 4.82 -5.69 -0.25
C THR A 201 4.66 -7.20 -0.08
N PRO A 202 5.73 -8.00 0.13
CA PRO A 202 5.61 -9.44 0.32
C PRO A 202 5.13 -9.80 1.73
N HIS A 203 3.85 -9.50 2.06
CA HIS A 203 3.30 -9.73 3.41
C HIS A 203 3.30 -11.20 3.82
N ARG A 204 3.31 -12.12 2.85
CA ARG A 204 3.38 -13.57 3.06
C ARG A 204 4.68 -14.17 2.51
N GLY A 205 5.68 -13.33 2.30
CA GLY A 205 6.97 -13.68 1.72
C GLY A 205 6.93 -13.77 0.20
N SER A 206 8.01 -14.28 -0.38
CA SER A 206 8.15 -14.47 -1.82
C SER A 206 8.80 -15.81 -2.10
N SER A 207 8.19 -16.62 -2.96
CA SER A 207 8.79 -17.88 -3.40
C SER A 207 10.06 -17.64 -4.24
N ALA A 208 10.26 -16.44 -4.81
CA ALA A 208 11.55 -16.07 -5.40
C ALA A 208 12.65 -15.92 -4.33
N ALA A 209 12.32 -15.43 -3.14
CA ALA A 209 13.25 -15.40 -2.01
C ALA A 209 13.52 -16.82 -1.47
N ASP A 210 12.50 -17.68 -1.42
CA ASP A 210 12.66 -19.09 -1.04
C ASP A 210 13.58 -19.83 -2.03
N MET A 211 13.43 -19.59 -3.33
CA MET A 211 14.30 -20.15 -4.37
C MET A 211 15.73 -19.67 -4.17
N LEU A 212 15.94 -18.36 -4.00
CA LEU A 212 17.28 -17.85 -3.72
C LEU A 212 17.87 -18.54 -2.50
N PHE A 213 17.09 -18.79 -1.45
CA PHE A 213 17.59 -19.49 -0.26
C PHE A 213 17.83 -21.00 -0.48
N ARG A 214 16.99 -21.68 -1.27
CA ARG A 214 17.06 -23.12 -1.53
C ARG A 214 18.13 -23.50 -2.56
N ASP A 215 18.24 -22.72 -3.63
CA ASP A 215 19.15 -22.99 -4.76
C ASP A 215 20.57 -22.48 -4.47
N ILE A 216 20.76 -21.79 -3.33
CA ILE A 216 22.05 -21.67 -2.66
C ILE A 216 22.39 -23.04 -2.01
N GLY A 217 22.55 -24.06 -2.85
CA GLY A 217 23.29 -25.27 -2.52
C GLY A 217 24.81 -25.00 -2.56
N PRO A 218 25.64 -25.85 -1.93
CA PRO A 218 27.08 -25.64 -1.72
C PRO A 218 27.88 -25.24 -2.98
N ASP A 219 27.41 -25.62 -4.16
CA ASP A 219 28.14 -25.44 -5.42
C ASP A 219 27.91 -24.08 -6.11
N LEU A 220 26.71 -23.48 -5.98
CA LEU A 220 26.38 -22.18 -6.59
C LEU A 220 26.63 -21.00 -5.64
N LEU A 221 26.81 -21.31 -4.36
CA LEU A 221 27.22 -20.42 -3.26
C LEU A 221 28.32 -19.43 -3.70
N PRO A 222 29.51 -19.85 -4.15
CA PRO A 222 30.64 -18.93 -4.29
C PRO A 222 30.49 -17.86 -5.40
N HIS A 223 29.56 -18.04 -6.34
CA HIS A 223 29.34 -17.09 -7.44
C HIS A 223 28.25 -16.08 -7.08
N ILE A 224 27.14 -16.55 -6.53
CA ILE A 224 26.05 -15.68 -6.06
C ILE A 224 26.53 -14.86 -4.85
N TYR A 225 27.23 -15.46 -3.88
CA TYR A 225 27.80 -14.72 -2.75
C TYR A 225 28.81 -13.68 -3.18
N ARG A 226 29.63 -13.95 -4.20
CA ARG A 226 30.61 -12.97 -4.71
C ARG A 226 29.92 -11.81 -5.42
N LEU A 227 28.84 -12.07 -6.14
CA LEU A 227 28.01 -11.04 -6.79
C LEU A 227 27.23 -10.20 -5.76
N LEU A 228 26.58 -10.85 -4.79
CA LEU A 228 25.85 -10.20 -3.71
C LEU A 228 26.79 -9.37 -2.82
N SER A 229 27.94 -9.92 -2.42
CA SER A 229 28.96 -9.20 -1.65
C SER A 229 29.56 -8.01 -2.43
N ARG A 230 29.76 -8.14 -3.75
CA ARG A 230 30.19 -7.02 -4.60
C ARG A 230 29.15 -5.90 -4.68
N MET A 231 27.86 -6.25 -4.57
CA MET A 231 26.76 -5.29 -4.48
C MET A 231 26.48 -4.80 -3.04
N LYS A 232 27.27 -5.27 -2.05
CA LYS A 232 27.06 -5.06 -0.61
C LYS A 232 25.65 -5.50 -0.17
N ILE A 233 25.22 -6.68 -0.61
CA ILE A 233 23.91 -7.27 -0.30
C ILE A 233 24.07 -8.34 0.80
N ASP A 234 23.61 -8.05 2.03
CA ASP A 234 23.60 -9.01 3.13
C ASP A 234 22.52 -10.09 2.94
N TYR A 235 22.93 -11.33 3.17
CA TYR A 235 22.10 -12.54 3.12
C TYR A 235 20.94 -12.49 4.14
N GLY A 236 21.15 -11.82 5.28
CA GLY A 236 20.14 -11.69 6.34
C GLY A 236 18.82 -11.09 5.84
N ALA A 237 18.88 -10.12 4.93
CA ALA A 237 17.69 -9.43 4.45
C ALA A 237 16.75 -10.32 3.63
N PHE A 238 17.30 -11.20 2.77
CA PHE A 238 16.47 -12.10 1.96
C PHE A 238 15.85 -13.22 2.78
N SER A 239 16.54 -13.69 3.84
CA SER A 239 15.98 -14.72 4.72
C SER A 239 14.67 -14.28 5.37
N GLN A 240 14.55 -12.98 5.69
CA GLN A 240 13.33 -12.40 6.25
C GLN A 240 12.23 -12.13 5.22
N LEU A 241 12.50 -12.33 3.92
CA LEU A 241 11.50 -12.24 2.85
C LEU A 241 10.96 -13.62 2.42
N THR A 242 11.46 -14.70 3.01
CA THR A 242 10.98 -16.07 2.74
C THR A 242 9.54 -16.24 3.21
N THR A 243 8.79 -17.11 2.51
CA THR A 243 7.40 -17.44 2.89
C THR A 243 7.35 -18.05 4.30
N LYS A 244 8.31 -18.91 4.61
CA LYS A 244 8.48 -19.54 5.93
C LYS A 244 8.66 -18.51 7.03
N TYR A 245 9.60 -17.58 6.90
CA TYR A 245 9.83 -16.57 7.93
C TYR A 245 8.60 -15.68 8.14
N MET A 246 7.93 -15.29 7.05
CA MET A 246 6.73 -14.46 7.13
C MET A 246 5.58 -15.17 7.84
N TYR A 247 5.37 -16.46 7.58
CA TYR A 247 4.30 -17.25 8.18
C TYR A 247 4.58 -17.67 9.63
N GLU A 248 5.79 -18.19 9.89
CA GLU A 248 6.13 -18.78 11.19
C GLU A 248 6.56 -17.74 12.23
N HIS A 249 7.05 -16.58 11.79
CA HIS A 249 7.64 -15.59 12.69
C HIS A 249 7.00 -14.20 12.53
N PHE A 250 7.18 -13.54 11.39
CA PHE A 250 6.86 -12.11 11.26
C PHE A 250 5.37 -11.81 11.51
N ASN A 251 4.46 -12.46 10.78
CA ASN A 251 3.03 -12.16 10.91
C ASN A 251 2.44 -12.58 12.26
N ARG A 252 3.09 -13.47 13.01
CA ARG A 252 2.65 -13.88 14.36
C ARG A 252 2.88 -12.80 15.40
N VAL A 253 3.94 -12.01 15.24
CA VAL A 253 4.35 -11.00 16.23
C VAL A 253 4.04 -9.56 15.81
N VAL A 254 3.68 -9.34 14.54
CA VAL A 254 3.40 -8.03 13.94
C VAL A 254 1.90 -7.90 13.52
N PRO A 255 0.95 -7.85 14.48
CA PRO A 255 -0.45 -7.58 14.19
C PRO A 255 -0.68 -6.14 13.73
N ASN A 256 -1.86 -5.87 13.17
CA ASN A 256 -2.27 -4.51 12.86
C ASN A 256 -2.58 -3.73 14.14
N HIS A 257 -2.07 -2.50 14.23
CA HIS A 257 -2.49 -1.54 15.25
C HIS A 257 -3.94 -1.07 14.99
N PRO A 258 -4.85 -1.10 15.98
CA PRO A 258 -6.28 -0.85 15.78
C PRO A 258 -6.63 0.58 15.31
N GLU A 259 -5.78 1.56 15.64
CA GLU A 259 -5.98 2.96 15.26
C GLU A 259 -5.44 3.31 13.86
N VAL A 260 -4.73 2.38 13.20
CA VAL A 260 -4.12 2.60 11.89
C VAL A 260 -4.97 1.96 10.81
N LYS A 261 -5.24 2.67 9.72
CA LYS A 261 -5.85 2.07 8.51
C LYS A 261 -4.77 1.44 7.63
N TYR A 262 -5.06 0.27 7.08
CA TYR A 262 -4.15 -0.46 6.22
C TYR A 262 -4.77 -0.61 4.85
N PHE A 263 -4.06 -0.18 3.81
CA PHE A 263 -4.45 -0.35 2.42
C PHE A 263 -3.35 -1.10 1.68
N SER A 264 -3.69 -1.79 0.60
CA SER A 264 -2.66 -2.43 -0.24
C SER A 264 -3.00 -2.49 -1.72
N TYR A 265 -1.96 -2.48 -2.54
CA TYR A 265 -2.01 -2.70 -3.98
C TYR A 265 -1.04 -3.82 -4.35
N GLY A 266 -1.48 -4.68 -5.27
CA GLY A 266 -0.62 -5.66 -5.93
C GLY A 266 -0.27 -5.23 -7.35
N ALA A 267 0.65 -5.97 -7.95
CA ALA A 267 0.95 -5.85 -9.37
C ALA A 267 1.14 -7.23 -9.97
N SER A 268 0.82 -7.35 -11.25
CA SER A 268 1.06 -8.54 -12.03
C SER A 268 1.55 -8.14 -13.42
N ALA A 269 2.61 -8.77 -13.90
CA ALA A 269 3.14 -8.55 -15.24
C ALA A 269 3.46 -9.87 -15.90
N THR A 270 3.37 -9.92 -17.23
CA THR A 270 3.95 -11.01 -18.02
C THR A 270 5.29 -10.51 -18.57
N PRO A 271 6.44 -10.87 -17.97
CA PRO A 271 7.73 -10.38 -18.42
C PRO A 271 8.08 -10.93 -19.82
N HIS A 272 8.65 -10.06 -20.66
CA HIS A 272 9.21 -10.47 -21.95
C HIS A 272 10.33 -11.51 -21.80
N LEU A 273 10.61 -12.23 -22.88
CA LEU A 273 11.63 -13.29 -22.96
C LEU A 273 13.03 -12.87 -22.45
N PHE A 274 13.40 -11.60 -22.59
CA PHE A 274 14.70 -11.06 -22.18
C PHE A 274 14.69 -10.29 -20.85
N SER A 275 13.57 -10.31 -20.12
CA SER A 275 13.46 -9.62 -18.84
C SER A 275 14.31 -10.29 -17.75
N ALA A 276 15.01 -9.51 -16.93
CA ALA A 276 15.71 -9.99 -15.75
C ALA A 276 14.77 -10.69 -14.73
N PHE A 277 13.48 -10.41 -14.78
CA PHE A 277 12.46 -11.04 -13.92
C PHE A 277 11.84 -12.31 -14.50
N ARG A 278 12.25 -12.77 -15.68
CA ARG A 278 11.61 -13.94 -16.33
C ARG A 278 11.71 -15.21 -15.50
N ILE A 279 12.90 -15.47 -14.93
CA ILE A 279 13.17 -16.70 -14.17
C ILE A 279 12.36 -16.69 -12.86
N SER A 280 12.47 -15.59 -12.08
CA SER A 280 11.72 -15.44 -10.84
C SER A 280 10.22 -15.45 -11.09
N HIS A 281 9.73 -14.71 -12.09
CA HIS A 281 8.31 -14.71 -12.47
C HIS A 281 7.81 -16.10 -12.83
N GLY A 282 8.50 -16.83 -13.73
CA GLY A 282 8.05 -18.13 -14.20
C GLY A 282 7.91 -19.15 -13.06
N LEU A 283 8.84 -19.11 -12.10
CA LEU A 283 8.73 -19.96 -10.91
C LEU A 283 7.57 -19.53 -10.01
N MET A 284 7.48 -18.24 -9.71
CA MET A 284 6.42 -17.69 -8.87
C MET A 284 5.05 -17.96 -9.47
N ASP A 285 4.91 -17.93 -10.79
CA ASP A 285 3.65 -18.21 -11.48
C ASP A 285 3.18 -19.66 -11.25
N VAL A 286 4.11 -20.60 -11.18
CA VAL A 286 3.81 -22.01 -10.87
C VAL A 286 3.44 -22.20 -9.40
N ILE A 287 4.10 -21.48 -8.47
CA ILE A 287 3.94 -21.70 -7.02
C ILE A 287 2.83 -20.83 -6.42
N GLU A 288 2.82 -19.55 -6.76
CA GLU A 288 1.99 -18.50 -6.16
C GLU A 288 0.99 -17.87 -7.14
N GLY A 289 1.14 -18.11 -8.45
CA GLY A 289 0.30 -17.53 -9.49
C GLY A 289 0.72 -16.11 -9.91
N PRO A 290 -0.24 -15.26 -10.32
CA PRO A 290 0.05 -13.94 -10.86
C PRO A 290 0.97 -13.10 -9.96
N ASN A 291 2.04 -12.57 -10.54
CA ASN A 291 3.09 -11.86 -9.80
C ASN A 291 3.74 -10.75 -10.64
N ASP A 292 4.47 -9.86 -9.98
CA ASP A 292 5.17 -8.73 -10.60
C ASP A 292 6.65 -9.02 -10.93
N GLY A 293 7.06 -10.29 -10.81
CA GLY A 293 8.43 -10.76 -10.96
C GLY A 293 9.20 -10.94 -9.66
N LEU A 294 8.74 -10.38 -8.54
CA LEU A 294 9.37 -10.54 -7.21
C LEU A 294 8.35 -10.83 -6.09
N VAL A 295 7.12 -10.36 -6.23
CA VAL A 295 6.05 -10.51 -5.23
C VAL A 295 4.76 -10.95 -5.93
N SER A 296 4.12 -11.97 -5.38
CA SER A 296 2.85 -12.47 -5.88
C SER A 296 1.70 -11.53 -5.48
N VAL A 297 0.65 -11.49 -6.29
CA VAL A 297 -0.57 -10.75 -5.95
C VAL A 297 -1.13 -11.25 -4.62
N ARG A 298 -1.14 -12.57 -4.41
CA ARG A 298 -1.51 -13.22 -3.14
C ARG A 298 -0.71 -12.68 -1.94
N SER A 299 0.61 -12.54 -2.08
CA SER A 299 1.46 -12.04 -1.01
C SER A 299 1.30 -10.53 -0.78
N SER A 300 0.96 -9.75 -1.82
CA SER A 300 0.76 -8.30 -1.74
C SER A 300 -0.45 -7.84 -0.93
N LYS A 301 -1.47 -8.69 -0.77
CA LYS A 301 -2.74 -8.34 -0.14
C LYS A 301 -2.61 -8.16 1.38
N TRP A 302 -2.97 -6.99 1.89
CA TRP A 302 -3.02 -6.66 3.31
C TRP A 302 -4.02 -5.54 3.64
N GLY A 303 -4.68 -5.60 4.80
CA GLY A 303 -5.69 -4.60 5.14
C GLY A 303 -6.80 -4.52 4.09
N GLU A 304 -7.20 -3.33 3.68
CA GLU A 304 -8.17 -3.16 2.60
C GLU A 304 -7.46 -3.18 1.24
N TYR A 305 -7.66 -4.25 0.46
CA TYR A 305 -7.03 -4.41 -0.85
C TYR A 305 -7.72 -3.54 -1.91
N ARG A 306 -6.95 -2.63 -2.52
CA ARG A 306 -7.45 -1.61 -3.46
C ARG A 306 -7.39 -2.07 -4.92
N GLY A 307 -6.56 -3.06 -5.26
CA GLY A 307 -6.55 -3.68 -6.59
C GLY A 307 -5.18 -4.18 -7.04
N THR A 308 -5.17 -4.84 -8.20
CA THR A 308 -3.96 -5.33 -8.89
C THR A 308 -3.68 -4.48 -10.12
N LEU A 309 -2.48 -3.91 -10.20
CA LEU A 309 -1.95 -3.23 -11.39
C LEU A 309 -1.52 -4.27 -12.43
N MET A 310 -2.15 -4.27 -13.60
CA MET A 310 -1.93 -5.26 -14.66
C MET A 310 -0.87 -4.81 -15.67
N GLY A 311 0.02 -5.71 -16.07
CA GLY A 311 1.14 -5.44 -16.97
C GLY A 311 2.31 -4.72 -16.30
N ILE A 312 2.34 -4.63 -14.97
CA ILE A 312 3.27 -3.80 -14.19
C ILE A 312 4.23 -4.68 -13.40
N THR A 313 5.53 -4.55 -13.68
CA THR A 313 6.59 -5.25 -12.95
C THR A 313 6.94 -4.53 -11.65
N HIS A 314 7.66 -5.19 -10.76
CA HIS A 314 8.09 -4.62 -9.49
C HIS A 314 8.88 -3.29 -9.63
N LEU A 315 9.62 -3.12 -10.74
CA LEU A 315 10.37 -1.87 -11.03
C LEU A 315 9.54 -0.79 -11.73
N ASP A 316 8.47 -1.15 -12.44
CA ASP A 316 7.55 -0.18 -13.04
C ASP A 316 6.90 0.68 -11.94
N LEU A 317 6.59 0.07 -10.79
CA LEU A 317 5.96 0.73 -9.64
C LEU A 317 6.74 1.93 -9.12
N ILE A 318 8.08 1.90 -9.18
CA ILE A 318 8.95 2.99 -8.75
C ILE A 318 9.52 3.81 -9.93
N ASN A 319 8.88 3.71 -11.10
CA ASN A 319 9.19 4.49 -12.30
C ASN A 319 10.58 4.21 -12.91
N TRP A 320 11.15 3.02 -12.71
CA TRP A 320 12.50 2.68 -13.16
C TRP A 320 12.59 2.30 -14.64
N THR A 321 11.62 1.53 -15.11
CA THR A 321 11.45 1.02 -16.49
C THR A 321 10.78 2.04 -17.41
N ASN A 322 10.08 3.02 -16.84
CA ASN A 322 9.20 3.89 -17.60
C ASN A 322 9.95 4.77 -18.60
N ARG A 323 11.23 5.16 -18.40
CA ARG A 323 11.96 5.95 -19.42
C ARG A 323 12.16 5.21 -20.75
N ILE A 324 12.39 3.89 -20.69
CA ILE A 324 12.54 3.05 -21.88
C ILE A 324 11.17 2.89 -22.56
N LYS A 325 10.12 2.64 -21.78
CA LYS A 325 8.73 2.55 -22.27
C LYS A 325 8.20 3.90 -22.79
N LEU A 326 8.57 5.02 -22.16
CA LEU A 326 8.26 6.39 -22.57
C LEU A 326 8.92 6.72 -23.90
N LEU A 327 10.20 6.36 -24.07
CA LEU A 327 10.90 6.52 -25.34
C LEU A 327 10.25 5.67 -26.43
N ALA A 328 9.98 4.40 -26.15
CA ALA A 328 9.29 3.51 -27.09
C ALA A 328 7.87 4.02 -27.43
N GLY A 329 7.12 4.52 -26.45
CA GLY A 329 5.78 5.09 -26.67
C GLY A 329 5.80 6.41 -27.43
N ARG A 330 6.79 7.28 -27.19
CA ARG A 330 7.02 8.50 -28.02
C ARG A 330 7.33 8.15 -29.47
N LEU A 331 7.95 6.99 -29.71
CA LEU A 331 8.21 6.45 -31.04
C LEU A 331 7.01 5.67 -31.61
N GLY A 332 5.87 5.63 -30.92
CA GLY A 332 4.66 4.92 -31.34
C GLY A 332 4.76 3.39 -31.28
N LEU A 333 5.79 2.86 -30.62
CA LEU A 333 6.09 1.41 -30.61
C LEU A 333 5.28 0.64 -29.54
N ILE A 334 4.80 1.32 -28.50
CA ILE A 334 4.07 0.71 -27.37
C ILE A 334 3.06 1.71 -26.81
N GLU A 335 1.83 1.26 -26.50
CA GLU A 335 0.83 2.06 -25.80
C GLU A 335 1.20 2.22 -24.31
N GLN A 336 1.11 3.44 -23.77
CA GLN A 336 1.38 3.70 -22.35
C GLN A 336 0.17 3.35 -21.51
N THR A 337 0.25 2.24 -20.79
CA THR A 337 -0.82 1.79 -19.89
C THR A 337 -0.62 2.22 -18.44
N PHE A 338 0.58 2.69 -18.05
CA PHE A 338 0.87 3.06 -16.67
C PHE A 338 1.91 4.16 -16.52
N ASN A 339 1.61 5.09 -15.61
CA ASN A 339 2.48 6.16 -15.15
C ASN A 339 2.54 6.14 -13.63
N ALA A 340 3.72 5.85 -13.08
CA ALA A 340 3.92 5.78 -11.64
C ALA A 340 3.58 7.10 -10.91
N GLN A 341 3.86 8.27 -11.51
CA GLN A 341 3.48 9.55 -10.89
C GLN A 341 1.96 9.68 -10.78
N ALA A 342 1.23 9.31 -11.84
CA ALA A 342 -0.22 9.33 -11.84
C ALA A 342 -0.81 8.36 -10.81
N PHE A 343 -0.21 7.18 -10.67
CA PHE A 343 -0.60 6.19 -9.67
C PHE A 343 -0.40 6.71 -8.25
N TYR A 344 0.81 7.20 -7.91
CA TYR A 344 1.08 7.69 -6.55
C TYR A 344 0.21 8.90 -6.19
N LEU A 345 -0.02 9.83 -7.14
CA LEU A 345 -0.97 10.93 -6.94
C LEU A 345 -2.41 10.43 -6.73
N ALA A 346 -2.83 9.37 -7.42
CA ALA A 346 -4.15 8.76 -7.21
C ALA A 346 -4.23 8.04 -5.85
N VAL A 347 -3.16 7.42 -5.37
CA VAL A 347 -3.09 6.85 -4.02
C VAL A 347 -3.22 7.96 -2.97
N ALA A 348 -2.51 9.07 -3.14
CA ALA A 348 -2.61 10.24 -2.26
C ALA A 348 -4.03 10.85 -2.26
N GLU A 349 -4.67 10.96 -3.42
CA GLU A 349 -6.07 11.37 -3.53
C GLU A 349 -7.01 10.39 -2.82
N GLY A 350 -6.75 9.09 -2.92
CA GLY A 350 -7.49 8.07 -2.19
C GLY A 350 -7.44 8.31 -0.67
N LEU A 351 -6.27 8.65 -0.14
CA LEU A 351 -6.12 9.02 1.27
C LEU A 351 -6.88 10.30 1.63
N ALA A 352 -6.86 11.31 0.76
CA ALA A 352 -7.62 12.55 0.94
C ALA A 352 -9.14 12.29 1.05
N LYS A 353 -9.67 11.41 0.20
CA LYS A 353 -11.08 11.01 0.18
C LYS A 353 -11.51 10.23 1.42
N GLU A 354 -10.58 9.47 2.01
CA GLU A 354 -10.77 8.78 3.29
C GLU A 354 -10.64 9.74 4.51
N GLY A 355 -10.31 11.01 4.27
CA GLY A 355 -10.23 12.05 5.28
C GLY A 355 -8.87 12.21 5.94
N PHE A 356 -7.84 11.55 5.42
CA PHE A 356 -6.45 11.71 5.85
C PHE A 356 -5.74 12.87 5.17
#